data_AF-A0A7Y5EH64-F1
#
_entry.id   AF-A0A7Y5EH64-F1
#
_cell.length_a   1.000
_cell.length_b   1.000
_cell.length_c   1.000
_cell.angle_alpha   90.00
_cell.angle_beta   90.00
_cell.angle_gamma   90.00
#
_symmetry.space_group_name_H-M   'P 1'
#
loop_
_entity.id
_entity.type
_entity.pdbx_description
1 polymer ?
#
loop_
_entity_poly.entity_id
_entity_poly.type
_entity_poly.pdbx_seq_one_letter_code
_entity_poly.pdbx_strand_id
1 'polypeptide(L)'
;MNVAALLVTYNKIMSFKGEKAKELHGRFALVKKLACDLEENYSEILIILSGITRADLTIDEIRWFINEPRAFLKLETYGRVSGRYCKIDLDKGEFSLTERVSTFKKRLVERGKILGFSLGLLSLISTIWYLVIINVESEVMVYLAVSLWFVYFMLLMWGGNFLLTTLSRAKQLSGKP
;
A
#
# COMPACT_ATOMS: atom_id res chain seq x y z
N MET A 1 -33.94 -0.56 4.22
CA MET A 1 -32.79 -0.79 3.31
C MET A 1 -33.31 -1.56 2.11
N ASN A 2 -33.30 -0.97 0.91
CA ASN A 2 -34.01 -1.50 -0.26
C ASN A 2 -33.15 -2.54 -1.00
N VAL A 3 -33.64 -3.77 -1.16
CA VAL A 3 -32.90 -4.89 -1.79
C VAL A 3 -32.50 -4.55 -3.23
N ALA A 4 -33.34 -3.80 -3.94
CA ALA A 4 -33.05 -3.32 -5.29
C ALA A 4 -31.84 -2.36 -5.33
N ALA A 5 -31.68 -1.49 -4.32
CA ALA A 5 -30.56 -0.56 -4.24
C ALA A 5 -29.23 -1.30 -4.02
N LEU A 6 -29.23 -2.37 -3.21
CA LEU A 6 -28.07 -3.25 -3.00
C LEU A 6 -27.69 -4.01 -4.28
N LEU A 7 -28.67 -4.49 -5.03
CA LEU A 7 -28.44 -5.21 -6.29
C LEU A 7 -27.85 -4.29 -7.37
N VAL A 8 -28.33 -3.05 -7.46
CA VAL A 8 -27.78 -2.03 -8.37
C VAL A 8 -26.36 -1.64 -7.97
N THR A 9 -26.09 -1.44 -6.67
CA THR A 9 -24.72 -1.16 -6.21
C THR A 9 -23.78 -2.35 -6.46
N TYR A 10 -24.23 -3.57 -6.22
CA TYR A 10 -23.46 -4.78 -6.51
C TYR A 10 -23.10 -4.90 -7.99
N ASN A 11 -24.07 -4.72 -8.89
CA ASN A 11 -23.83 -4.78 -10.33
C ASN A 11 -22.87 -3.68 -10.79
N LYS A 12 -22.99 -2.46 -10.25
CA LYS A 12 -22.06 -1.36 -10.54
C LYS A 12 -20.64 -1.68 -10.06
N ILE A 13 -20.49 -2.29 -8.88
CA ILE A 13 -19.19 -2.72 -8.36
C ILE A 13 -18.57 -3.82 -9.26
N MET A 14 -19.38 -4.77 -9.74
CA MET A 14 -18.90 -5.82 -10.63
C MET A 14 -18.52 -5.28 -12.01
N SER A 15 -19.28 -4.34 -12.57
CA SER A 15 -18.91 -3.70 -13.84
C SER A 15 -17.60 -2.91 -13.72
N PHE A 16 -17.41 -2.16 -12.63
CA PHE A 16 -16.15 -1.46 -12.35
C PHE A 16 -14.95 -2.42 -12.24
N LYS A 17 -15.12 -3.59 -11.60
CA LYS A 17 -14.07 -4.60 -11.53
C LYS A 17 -13.71 -5.15 -12.92
N GLY A 18 -14.71 -5.37 -13.77
CA GLY A 18 -14.51 -5.83 -15.15
C GLY A 18 -13.77 -4.80 -16.00
N GLU A 19 -14.17 -3.53 -15.92
CA GLU A 19 -13.49 -2.43 -16.62
C GLU A 19 -12.03 -2.29 -16.20
N LYS A 20 -11.75 -2.31 -14.89
CA LYS A 20 -10.38 -2.25 -14.37
C LYS A 20 -9.52 -3.43 -14.85
N ALA A 21 -10.09 -4.63 -14.94
CA ALA A 21 -9.38 -5.79 -15.46
C ALA A 21 -9.06 -5.65 -16.96
N LYS A 22 -10.00 -5.10 -17.75
CA LYS A 22 -9.81 -4.82 -19.17
C LYS A 22 -8.73 -3.77 -19.40
N GLU A 23 -8.72 -2.70 -18.61
CA GLU A 23 -7.71 -1.65 -18.67
C GLU A 23 -6.31 -2.20 -18.32
N LEU A 24 -6.20 -2.98 -17.23
CA LEU A 24 -4.94 -3.61 -16.84
C LEU A 24 -4.42 -4.54 -17.93
N HIS A 25 -5.30 -5.34 -18.55
CA HIS A 25 -4.94 -6.21 -19.64
C HIS A 25 -4.51 -5.45 -20.89
N GLY A 26 -5.17 -4.33 -21.21
CA GLY A 26 -4.78 -3.44 -22.31
C GLY A 26 -3.38 -2.86 -22.10
N ARG A 27 -3.09 -2.37 -20.89
CA ARG A 27 -1.74 -1.89 -20.54
C ARG A 27 -0.69 -3.00 -20.58
N PHE A 28 -1.02 -4.20 -20.10
CA PHE A 28 -0.13 -5.36 -20.22
C PHE A 28 0.19 -5.69 -21.69
N ALA A 29 -0.81 -5.71 -22.57
CA ALA A 29 -0.62 -5.99 -23.98
C ALA A 29 0.28 -4.95 -24.67
N LEU A 30 0.12 -3.66 -24.33
CA LEU A 30 0.99 -2.59 -24.82
C LEU A 30 2.43 -2.76 -24.32
N VAL A 31 2.62 -2.98 -23.02
CA VAL A 31 3.94 -3.21 -22.43
C VAL A 31 4.60 -4.43 -23.06
N LYS A 32 3.86 -5.53 -23.26
CA LYS A 32 4.38 -6.75 -23.90
C LYS A 32 4.78 -6.52 -25.36
N LYS A 33 4.06 -5.67 -26.09
CA LYS A 33 4.40 -5.31 -27.47
C LYS A 33 5.68 -4.46 -27.54
N LEU A 34 5.80 -3.47 -26.65
CA LEU A 34 6.98 -2.60 -26.57
C LEU A 34 8.23 -3.34 -26.06
N ALA A 35 8.04 -4.38 -25.24
CA ALA A 35 9.11 -5.17 -24.69
C ALA A 35 9.85 -6.08 -25.68
N CYS A 36 9.43 -6.14 -26.96
CA CYS A 36 10.24 -6.74 -28.01
C CYS A 36 11.61 -6.07 -28.11
N ASP A 37 11.66 -4.75 -28.01
CA ASP A 37 12.88 -3.93 -27.97
C ASP A 37 12.92 -3.15 -26.65
N LEU A 38 13.12 -3.90 -25.56
CA LEU A 38 12.98 -3.41 -24.18
C LEU A 38 13.91 -2.24 -23.85
N GLU A 39 15.14 -2.24 -24.40
CA GLU A 39 16.14 -1.20 -24.13
C GLU A 39 15.79 0.13 -24.81
N GLU A 40 15.31 0.07 -26.05
CA GLU A 40 14.92 1.26 -26.83
C GLU A 40 13.62 1.88 -26.31
N ASN A 41 12.67 1.03 -25.90
CA ASN A 41 11.35 1.45 -25.42
C ASN A 41 11.24 1.58 -23.89
N TYR A 42 12.35 1.48 -23.16
CA TYR A 42 12.34 1.43 -21.69
C TYR A 42 11.60 2.62 -21.07
N SER A 43 11.87 3.83 -21.55
CA SER A 43 11.22 5.07 -21.06
C SER A 43 9.70 5.06 -21.26
N GLU A 44 9.23 4.58 -22.42
CA GLU A 44 7.80 4.50 -22.71
C GLU A 44 7.11 3.44 -21.84
N ILE A 45 7.77 2.29 -21.65
CA ILE A 45 7.28 1.24 -20.75
C ILE A 45 7.18 1.78 -19.32
N LEU A 46 8.19 2.50 -18.82
CA LEU A 46 8.14 3.13 -17.50
C LEU A 46 6.97 4.10 -17.35
N ILE A 47 6.68 4.91 -18.38
CA ILE A 47 5.52 5.81 -18.37
C ILE A 47 4.22 5.03 -18.23
N ILE A 48 4.04 3.94 -18.99
CA ILE A 48 2.83 3.10 -18.90
C ILE A 48 2.73 2.44 -17.52
N LEU A 49 3.83 1.92 -17.00
CA LEU A 49 3.88 1.26 -15.69
C LEU A 49 3.67 2.24 -14.53
N SER A 50 4.08 3.50 -14.67
CA SER A 50 3.82 4.55 -13.67
C SER A 50 2.33 4.78 -13.39
N GLY A 51 1.48 4.50 -14.39
CA GLY A 51 0.02 4.51 -14.24
C GLY A 51 -0.54 3.33 -13.44
N ILE A 52 0.27 2.30 -13.15
CA ILE A 52 -0.14 1.06 -12.45
C ILE A 52 0.59 0.91 -11.11
N THR A 53 1.88 1.21 -11.07
CA THR A 53 2.76 1.02 -9.92
C THR A 53 3.54 2.28 -9.59
N ARG A 54 3.85 2.44 -8.31
CA ARG A 54 4.78 3.47 -7.81
C ARG A 54 6.18 2.92 -7.54
N ALA A 55 6.41 1.64 -7.82
CA ALA A 55 7.73 1.05 -7.70
C ALA A 55 8.60 1.52 -8.87
N ASP A 56 9.82 1.92 -8.57
CA ASP A 56 10.87 2.05 -9.57
C ASP A 56 11.29 0.63 -9.98
N LEU A 57 11.10 0.31 -11.26
CA LEU A 57 11.38 -1.01 -11.81
C LEU A 57 12.61 -0.94 -12.70
N THR A 58 13.53 -1.87 -12.52
CA THR A 58 14.66 -2.10 -13.40
C THR A 58 14.23 -2.82 -14.68
N ILE A 59 15.06 -2.73 -15.73
CA ILE A 59 14.87 -3.45 -17.00
C ILE A 59 14.63 -4.94 -16.76
N ASP A 60 15.42 -5.56 -15.87
CA ASP A 60 15.31 -6.99 -15.56
C ASP A 60 14.02 -7.33 -14.81
N GLU A 61 13.57 -6.48 -13.88
CA GLU A 61 12.29 -6.66 -13.19
C GLU A 61 11.12 -6.52 -14.17
N ILE A 62 11.18 -5.57 -15.10
CA ILE A 62 10.15 -5.43 -16.16
C ILE A 62 10.13 -6.70 -17.02
N ARG A 63 11.30 -7.18 -17.44
CA ARG A 63 11.42 -8.42 -18.22
C ARG A 63 10.81 -9.61 -17.47
N TRP A 64 11.09 -9.72 -16.17
CA TRP A 64 10.49 -10.74 -15.32
C TRP A 64 8.96 -10.60 -15.25
N PHE A 65 8.41 -9.40 -15.02
CA PHE A 65 6.96 -9.18 -14.95
C PHE A 65 6.19 -9.53 -16.24
N ILE A 66 6.85 -9.41 -17.39
CA ILE A 66 6.26 -9.71 -18.70
C ILE A 66 6.29 -11.21 -18.99
N ASN A 67 7.37 -11.87 -18.59
CA ASN A 67 7.60 -13.28 -18.86
C ASN A 67 6.89 -14.19 -17.85
N GLU A 68 6.81 -13.77 -16.59
CA GLU A 68 6.24 -14.59 -15.51
C GLU A 68 4.70 -14.55 -15.52
N PRO A 69 4.03 -15.70 -15.67
CA PRO A 69 2.58 -15.76 -15.70
C PRO A 69 1.98 -15.21 -14.39
N ARG A 70 1.02 -14.29 -14.51
CA ARG A 70 0.29 -13.68 -13.39
C ARG A 70 1.12 -12.73 -12.50
N ALA A 71 2.42 -12.54 -12.74
CA ALA A 71 3.23 -11.57 -12.01
C ALA A 71 2.68 -10.14 -12.19
N PHE A 72 2.26 -9.79 -13.41
CA PHE A 72 1.68 -8.48 -13.72
C PHE A 72 0.43 -8.14 -12.89
N LEU A 73 -0.38 -9.14 -12.50
CA LEU A 73 -1.56 -8.91 -11.64
C LEU A 73 -1.17 -8.46 -10.22
N LYS A 74 0.05 -8.78 -9.80
CA LYS A 74 0.58 -8.43 -8.48
C LYS A 74 1.31 -7.09 -8.51
N LEU A 75 1.51 -6.48 -9.68
CA LEU A 75 2.28 -5.26 -9.87
C LEU A 75 1.75 -4.08 -9.04
N GLU A 76 0.44 -3.84 -9.02
CA GLU A 76 -0.18 -2.78 -8.19
C GLU A 76 0.08 -3.04 -6.70
N THR A 77 0.03 -4.31 -6.26
CA THR A 77 0.27 -4.66 -4.86
C THR A 77 1.75 -4.52 -4.51
N TYR A 78 2.64 -4.99 -5.40
CA TYR A 78 4.09 -4.81 -5.29
C TYR A 78 4.45 -3.33 -5.18
N GLY A 79 3.89 -2.47 -6.03
CA GLY A 79 4.09 -1.02 -5.97
C GLY A 79 3.84 -0.40 -4.60
N ARG A 80 2.89 -0.95 -3.82
CA ARG A 80 2.57 -0.46 -2.46
C ARG A 80 3.49 -0.98 -1.36
N VAL A 81 4.19 -2.09 -1.60
CA VAL A 81 5.05 -2.75 -0.59
C VAL A 81 6.53 -2.78 -0.95
N SER A 82 6.86 -2.44 -2.20
CA SER A 82 8.19 -2.43 -2.80
C SER A 82 9.15 -1.54 -2.01
N GLY A 83 10.43 -1.89 -2.05
CA GLY A 83 11.51 -1.17 -1.39
C GLY A 83 11.57 -1.41 0.12
N ARG A 84 10.50 -1.09 0.86
CA ARG A 84 10.52 -1.14 2.33
C ARG A 84 10.44 -2.56 2.87
N TYR A 85 9.52 -3.38 2.35
CA TYR A 85 9.21 -4.70 2.90
C TYR A 85 9.35 -5.84 1.89
N CYS A 86 9.26 -5.53 0.60
CA CYS A 86 9.31 -6.51 -0.48
C CYS A 86 10.33 -6.07 -1.54
N LYS A 87 10.98 -7.05 -2.15
CA LYS A 87 11.86 -6.91 -3.33
C LYS A 87 11.59 -8.09 -4.27
N ILE A 88 12.02 -7.98 -5.53
CA ILE A 88 12.00 -9.11 -6.46
C ILE A 88 13.34 -9.83 -6.35
N ASP A 89 13.29 -11.15 -6.22
CA ASP A 89 14.45 -12.03 -6.27
C ASP A 89 14.51 -12.64 -7.67
N LEU A 90 15.28 -12.00 -8.56
CA LEU A 90 15.35 -12.37 -9.97
C LEU A 90 15.93 -13.77 -10.18
N ASP A 91 16.84 -14.21 -9.31
CA ASP A 91 17.47 -15.54 -9.38
C ASP A 91 16.45 -16.65 -9.11
N LYS A 92 15.48 -16.38 -8.25
CA LYS A 92 14.42 -17.32 -7.87
C LYS A 92 13.11 -17.10 -8.62
N GLY A 93 13.00 -15.98 -9.35
CA GLY A 93 11.77 -15.57 -10.02
C GLY A 93 10.60 -15.38 -9.06
N GLU A 94 10.84 -14.86 -7.85
CA GLU A 94 9.80 -14.72 -6.83
C GLU A 94 9.88 -13.38 -6.09
N PHE A 95 8.77 -12.97 -5.49
CA PHE A 95 8.78 -11.89 -4.50
C PHE A 95 9.44 -12.38 -3.21
N SER A 96 10.40 -11.59 -2.73
CA SER A 96 11.15 -11.87 -1.52
C SER A 96 11.02 -10.73 -0.52
N LEU A 97 11.02 -11.08 0.76
CA LEU A 97 11.02 -10.07 1.83
C LEU A 97 12.39 -9.40 1.90
N THR A 98 12.39 -8.10 2.19
CA THR A 98 13.64 -7.40 2.47
C THR A 98 14.28 -7.93 3.74
N GLU A 99 15.59 -7.70 3.90
CA GLU A 99 16.32 -8.20 5.05
C GLU A 99 15.70 -7.74 6.38
N ARG A 100 15.14 -6.51 6.39
CA ARG A 100 14.42 -5.88 7.51
C ARG A 100 13.25 -6.70 8.03
N VAL A 101 12.59 -7.51 7.19
CA VAL A 101 11.36 -8.24 7.54
C VAL A 101 11.37 -9.71 7.12
N SER A 102 12.55 -10.21 6.74
CA SER A 102 12.80 -11.60 6.32
C SER A 102 12.31 -12.64 7.33
N THR A 103 12.65 -12.48 8.61
CA THR A 103 12.29 -13.43 9.67
C THR A 103 11.11 -12.99 10.53
N PHE A 104 10.47 -13.93 11.21
CA PHE A 104 9.37 -13.64 12.13
C PHE A 104 9.78 -12.66 13.25
N LYS A 105 10.97 -12.86 13.84
CA LYS A 105 11.51 -11.96 14.87
C LYS A 105 11.68 -10.54 14.34
N LYS A 106 12.30 -10.38 13.16
CA LYS A 106 12.49 -9.06 12.52
C LYS A 106 11.14 -8.38 12.21
N ARG A 107 10.13 -9.15 11.77
CA ARG A 107 8.76 -8.62 11.59
C ARG A 107 8.11 -8.15 12.88
N LEU A 108 8.27 -8.88 13.99
CA LEU A 108 7.76 -8.44 15.29
C LEU A 108 8.42 -7.14 15.74
N VAL A 109 9.73 -7.01 15.55
CA VAL A 109 10.45 -5.76 15.84
C VAL A 109 9.90 -4.60 15.01
N GLU A 110 9.70 -4.77 13.70
CA GLU A 110 9.13 -3.71 12.85
C GLU A 110 7.70 -3.34 13.26
N ARG A 111 6.86 -4.33 13.61
CA ARG A 111 5.52 -4.07 14.17
C ARG A 111 5.59 -3.30 15.48
N GLY A 112 6.51 -3.67 16.36
CA GLY A 112 6.77 -2.98 17.61
C GLY A 112 7.21 -1.52 17.39
N LYS A 113 8.06 -1.26 16.39
CA LYS A 113 8.46 0.11 16.02
C LYS A 113 7.26 0.94 15.54
N ILE A 114 6.41 0.38 14.68
CA ILE A 114 5.21 1.07 14.18
C ILE A 114 4.27 1.42 15.35
N LEU A 115 3.94 0.43 16.20
CA LEU A 115 3.07 0.64 17.35
C LEU A 115 3.69 1.59 18.37
N GLY A 116 4.98 1.43 18.67
CA GLY A 116 5.70 2.28 19.60
C GLY A 116 5.76 3.73 19.13
N PHE A 117 6.00 3.96 17.84
CA PHE A 117 5.96 5.31 17.26
C PHE A 117 4.55 5.90 17.33
N SER A 118 3.51 5.14 16.95
CA SER A 118 2.11 5.59 17.03
C SER A 118 1.71 5.94 18.47
N LEU A 119 2.05 5.11 19.45
CA LEU A 119 1.76 5.34 20.85
C LEU A 119 2.56 6.51 21.43
N GLY A 120 3.85 6.62 21.08
CA GLY A 120 4.70 7.73 21.51
C GLY A 120 4.20 9.08 20.99
N LEU A 121 3.81 9.14 19.71
CA LEU A 121 3.25 10.35 19.13
C LEU A 121 1.89 10.72 19.74
N LEU A 122 1.04 9.72 19.99
CA LEU A 122 -0.22 9.91 20.68
C LEU A 122 -0.02 10.45 22.10
N SER A 123 0.93 9.88 22.86
CA SER A 123 1.26 10.34 24.21
C SER A 123 1.73 11.79 24.22
N LEU A 124 2.59 12.18 23.26
CA LEU A 124 3.06 13.56 23.12
C LEU A 124 1.89 14.52 22.81
N ILE A 125 1.05 14.18 21.84
CA ILE A 125 -0.14 14.97 21.48
C ILE A 125 -1.10 15.10 22.67
N SER A 126 -1.38 14.00 23.39
CA SER A 126 -2.21 14.02 24.58
C SER A 126 -1.65 14.92 25.67
N THR A 127 -0.32 14.94 25.86
CA THR A 127 0.33 15.81 26.84
C THR A 127 0.17 17.28 26.47
N ILE A 128 0.36 17.63 25.19
CA ILE A 128 0.14 19.00 24.70
C ILE A 128 -1.30 19.43 24.93
N TRP A 129 -2.27 18.59 24.54
CA TRP A 129 -3.69 18.91 24.73
C TRP A 129 -4.07 19.05 26.20
N TYR A 130 -3.53 18.21 27.08
CA TYR A 130 -3.72 18.33 28.52
C TYR A 130 -3.23 19.69 29.05
N LEU A 131 -2.03 20.12 28.65
CA LEU A 131 -1.47 21.41 29.04
C LEU A 131 -2.29 22.60 28.52
N VAL A 132 -2.89 22.48 27.34
CA VAL A 132 -3.77 23.52 26.77
C VAL A 132 -5.07 23.62 27.56
N ILE A 133 -5.65 22.49 28.00
CA ILE A 133 -6.96 22.45 28.64
C ILE A 133 -6.92 22.86 30.12
N ILE A 134 -5.81 22.64 30.84
CA ILE A 134 -5.76 22.77 32.31
C ILE A 134 -6.12 24.18 32.84
N ASN A 135 -5.98 25.22 32.03
CA ASN A 135 -6.29 26.61 32.40
C ASN A 135 -7.49 27.19 31.64
N VAL A 136 -8.30 26.34 31.00
CA VAL A 136 -9.46 26.77 30.20
C VAL A 136 -10.73 26.55 30.99
N GLU A 137 -11.38 27.65 31.39
CA GLU A 137 -12.64 27.61 32.15
C GLU A 137 -13.87 27.36 31.26
N SER A 138 -13.75 27.60 29.95
CA SER A 138 -14.87 27.45 29.02
C SER A 138 -15.12 25.98 28.64
N GLU A 139 -16.28 25.44 29.03
CA GLU A 139 -16.71 24.08 28.67
C GLU A 139 -16.71 23.84 27.15
N VAL A 140 -17.15 24.83 26.37
CA VAL A 140 -17.19 24.75 24.90
C VAL A 140 -15.79 24.52 24.32
N MET A 141 -14.79 25.20 24.86
CA MET A 141 -13.39 25.03 24.42
C MET A 141 -12.85 23.66 24.80
N VAL A 142 -13.23 23.12 25.96
CA VAL A 142 -12.87 21.75 26.37
C VAL A 142 -13.46 20.72 25.40
N TYR A 143 -14.75 20.82 25.05
CA TYR A 143 -15.37 19.91 24.08
C TYR A 143 -14.73 19.98 22.69
N LEU A 144 -14.39 21.18 22.23
CA LEU A 144 -13.73 21.38 20.95
C LEU A 144 -12.31 20.78 20.95
N ALA A 145 -11.57 20.95 22.03
CA ALA A 145 -10.25 20.36 22.23
C ALA A 145 -10.28 18.82 22.21
N VAL A 146 -11.22 18.21 22.96
CA VAL A 146 -11.42 16.75 22.97
C VAL A 146 -11.81 16.23 21.58
N SER A 147 -12.66 16.95 20.86
CA SER A 147 -13.07 16.58 19.50
C SER A 147 -11.90 16.58 18.52
N LEU A 148 -11.04 17.61 18.57
CA LEU A 148 -9.83 17.68 17.75
C LEU A 148 -8.83 16.58 18.12
N TRP A 149 -8.61 16.34 19.41
CA TRP A 149 -7.78 15.24 19.89
C TRP A 149 -8.25 13.88 19.34
N PHE A 150 -9.57 13.65 19.33
CA PHE A 150 -10.15 12.43 18.79
C PHE A 150 -9.89 12.27 17.28
N VAL A 151 -9.96 13.36 16.51
CA VAL A 151 -9.60 13.34 15.08
C VAL A 151 -8.13 12.95 14.90
N TYR A 152 -7.21 13.51 15.69
CA TYR A 152 -5.80 13.12 15.67
C TYR A 152 -5.59 11.65 16.01
N PHE A 153 -6.27 11.15 17.04
CA PHE A 153 -6.23 9.73 17.41
C PHE A 153 -6.67 8.83 16.25
N MET A 154 -7.78 9.16 15.58
CA MET A 154 -8.26 8.40 14.43
C MET A 154 -7.26 8.39 13.27
N LEU A 155 -6.64 9.53 12.97
CA LEU A 155 -5.61 9.62 11.93
C LEU A 155 -4.38 8.77 12.26
N LEU A 156 -3.92 8.76 13.51
CA LEU A 156 -2.78 7.95 13.93
C LEU A 156 -3.08 6.46 13.88
N MET A 157 -4.26 6.04 14.35
CA MET A 157 -4.69 4.65 14.27
C MET A 157 -4.83 4.19 12.82
N TRP A 158 -5.37 5.05 11.94
CA TRP A 158 -5.47 4.77 10.52
C TRP A 158 -4.09 4.61 9.87
N GLY A 159 -3.16 5.52 10.13
CA GLY A 159 -1.78 5.45 9.61
C GLY A 159 -1.01 4.23 10.12
N GLY A 160 -1.14 3.91 11.42
CA GLY A 160 -0.55 2.71 12.00
C GLY A 160 -1.10 1.44 11.38
N ASN A 161 -2.43 1.34 11.23
CA ASN A 161 -3.08 0.20 10.58
C ASN A 161 -2.67 0.06 9.12
N PHE A 162 -2.53 1.17 8.39
CA PHE A 162 -2.03 1.18 7.01
C PHE A 162 -0.63 0.55 6.92
N LEU A 163 0.30 0.96 7.79
CA LEU A 163 1.67 0.42 7.83
C LEU A 163 1.72 -1.07 8.25
N LEU A 164 0.86 -1.49 9.17
CA LEU A 164 0.75 -2.89 9.57
C LEU A 164 0.17 -3.76 8.43
N THR A 165 -0.79 -3.20 7.69
CA THR A 165 -1.41 -3.85 6.53
C THR A 165 -0.44 -3.97 5.36
N THR A 166 0.40 -2.97 5.10
CA THR A 166 1.45 -3.08 4.06
C THR A 166 2.47 -4.16 4.40
N LEU A 167 2.86 -4.27 5.67
CA LEU A 167 3.74 -5.35 6.14
C LEU A 167 3.09 -6.74 5.99
N SER A 168 1.79 -6.88 6.29
CA SER A 168 1.09 -8.16 6.13
C SER A 168 0.92 -8.54 4.66
N ARG A 169 0.65 -7.57 3.77
CA ARG A 169 0.60 -7.77 2.32
C ARG A 169 1.94 -8.18 1.74
N ALA A 170 3.05 -7.60 2.21
CA ALA A 170 4.39 -8.01 1.80
C ALA A 170 4.64 -9.50 2.13
N LYS A 171 4.24 -9.94 3.33
CA LYS A 171 4.30 -11.36 3.71
C LYS A 171 3.44 -12.24 2.81
N GLN A 172 2.26 -11.78 2.40
CA GLN A 172 1.37 -12.53 1.51
C GLN A 172 1.89 -12.61 0.07
N LEU A 173 2.73 -11.67 -0.35
CA LEU A 173 3.40 -11.68 -1.65
C LEU A 173 4.63 -12.58 -1.67
N SER A 174 5.36 -12.64 -0.55
CA SER A 174 6.58 -13.46 -0.43
C SER A 174 6.36 -14.91 -0.86
N GLY A 175 7.29 -15.44 -1.65
CA GLY A 175 7.27 -16.83 -2.13
C GLY A 175 6.28 -17.10 -3.26
N LYS A 176 5.74 -16.02 -3.87
CA LYS A 176 4.92 -16.13 -5.07
C LYS A 176 5.73 -15.67 -6.29
N PRO A 177 5.46 -16.24 -7.47
CA PRO A 177 5.86 -15.62 -8.73
C PRO A 177 5.14 -14.28 -8.92
#